data_AF-A0A6G2DPJ3-F1
#
_entry.id   AF-A0A6G2DPJ3-F1
#
_cell.length_a   1.000
_cell.length_b   1.000
_cell.length_c   1.000
_cell.angle_alpha   90.00
_cell.angle_beta   90.00
_cell.angle_gamma   90.00
#
_symmetry.space_group_name_H-M   'P 1'
#
loop_
_entity.id
_entity.type
_entity.pdbx_description
1 polymer ?
#
loop_
_entity_poly.entity_id
_entity_poly.type
_entity_poly.pdbx_seq_one_letter_code
_entity_poly.pdbx_strand_id
1 'polypeptide(L)'
;DKAFMMSHFNELNTQGVDRDEALALAIESEKTRNFTELKGEIAVGLSSGTSGHRGLFITTEKERSMWAAAILAKMLPTYFSLFQ
;
A
#
# COMPACT_ATOMS: atom_id res chain seq x y z
N ASP A 1 1.69 -10.79 13.91
CA ASP A 1 3.16 -10.57 13.86
C ASP A 1 3.60 -10.35 12.40
N LYS A 2 4.59 -9.50 12.15
CA LYS A 2 5.05 -9.13 10.79
C LYS A 2 5.63 -10.33 10.04
N ALA A 3 6.40 -11.18 10.73
CA ALA A 3 6.97 -12.38 10.11
C ALA A 3 5.87 -13.32 9.60
N PHE A 4 4.83 -13.54 10.41
CA PHE A 4 3.65 -14.32 10.02
C PHE A 4 2.94 -13.75 8.78
N MET A 5 2.73 -12.42 8.74
CA MET A 5 2.10 -11.76 7.59
C MET A 5 2.93 -11.95 6.31
N MET A 6 4.25 -11.85 6.41
CA MET A 6 5.16 -12.02 5.28
C MET A 6 5.30 -13.48 4.83
N SER A 7 5.23 -14.45 5.76
CA SER A 7 5.29 -15.87 5.40
C SER A 7 4.00 -16.34 4.71
N HIS A 8 2.85 -15.75 5.04
CA HIS A 8 1.53 -16.10 4.48
C HIS A 8 1.01 -15.04 3.49
N PHE A 9 1.88 -14.17 2.96
CA PHE A 9 1.46 -13.03 2.14
C PHE A 9 0.58 -13.44 0.95
N ASN A 10 0.97 -14.49 0.22
CA ASN A 10 0.25 -14.97 -0.97
C ASN A 10 -1.19 -15.41 -0.64
N GLU A 11 -1.40 -16.00 0.53
CA GLU A 11 -2.71 -16.47 0.99
C GLU A 11 -3.58 -15.34 1.53
N LEU A 12 -2.94 -14.37 2.21
CA LEU A 12 -3.64 -13.29 2.90
C LEU A 12 -4.03 -12.14 1.97
N ASN A 13 -3.28 -11.92 0.90
CA ASN A 13 -3.58 -10.81 0.00
C ASN A 13 -4.74 -11.16 -0.93
N THR A 14 -5.72 -10.25 -1.02
CA THR A 14 -6.98 -10.50 -1.74
C THR A 14 -6.87 -10.35 -3.26
N GLN A 15 -5.68 -10.01 -3.76
CA GLN A 15 -5.43 -9.71 -5.16
C GLN A 15 -4.64 -10.83 -5.86
N GLY A 16 -4.32 -11.93 -5.14
CA GLY A 16 -3.57 -13.05 -5.68
C GLY A 16 -2.15 -12.70 -6.12
N VAL A 17 -1.56 -11.66 -5.53
CA VAL A 17 -0.22 -11.17 -5.84
C VAL A 17 0.82 -12.09 -5.20
N ASP A 18 1.80 -12.52 -6.00
CA ASP A 18 2.95 -13.22 -5.48
C ASP A 18 3.87 -12.28 -4.68
N ARG A 19 4.27 -12.72 -3.50
CA ARG A 19 5.11 -11.95 -2.57
C ARG A 19 6.47 -11.62 -3.17
N ASP A 20 7.14 -12.60 -3.78
CA ASP A 20 8.54 -12.45 -4.17
C ASP A 20 8.65 -11.57 -5.42
N GLU A 21 7.71 -11.71 -6.36
CA GLU A 21 7.55 -10.78 -7.49
C GLU A 21 7.30 -9.34 -7.00
N ALA A 22 6.35 -9.17 -6.08
CA ALA A 22 6.00 -7.86 -5.55
C ALA A 22 7.17 -7.24 -4.74
N LEU A 23 7.89 -8.04 -3.97
CA LEU A 23 9.05 -7.58 -3.22
C LEU A 23 10.19 -7.15 -4.16
N ALA A 24 10.45 -7.91 -5.22
CA ALA A 24 11.46 -7.56 -6.22
C ALA A 24 11.13 -6.21 -6.88
N LEU A 25 9.87 -6.06 -7.33
CA LEU A 25 9.37 -4.81 -7.92
C LEU A 25 9.50 -3.63 -6.95
N ALA A 26 9.05 -3.80 -5.70
CA ALA A 26 9.12 -2.73 -4.70
C ALA A 26 10.55 -2.28 -4.39
N ILE A 27 11.51 -3.22 -4.37
CA ILE A 27 12.94 -2.91 -4.19
C ILE A 27 13.48 -2.16 -5.40
N GLU A 28 13.11 -2.54 -6.61
CA GLU A 28 13.53 -1.86 -7.84
C GLU A 28 12.95 -0.44 -7.92
N SER A 29 11.66 -0.28 -7.61
CA SER A 29 11.01 1.03 -7.53
C SER A 29 11.65 1.95 -6.49
N GLU A 30 12.03 1.44 -5.31
CA GLU A 30 12.78 2.22 -4.33
C GLU A 30 14.16 2.66 -4.85
N LYS A 31 14.89 1.75 -5.50
CA LYS A 31 16.24 2.03 -6.02
C LYS A 31 16.23 3.07 -7.14
N THR A 32 15.27 2.96 -8.05
CA THR A 32 15.16 3.81 -9.24
C THR A 32 14.35 5.08 -8.98
N ARG A 33 13.61 5.12 -7.86
CA ARG A 33 12.57 6.11 -7.56
C ARG A 33 11.50 6.18 -8.64
N ASN A 34 11.29 5.07 -9.36
CA ASN A 34 10.24 4.93 -10.35
C ASN A 34 9.12 4.04 -9.81
N PHE A 35 7.95 4.63 -9.58
CA PHE A 35 6.76 3.95 -9.04
C PHE A 35 5.64 3.81 -10.08
N THR A 36 5.94 4.04 -11.36
CA THR A 36 4.96 3.89 -12.45
C THR A 36 4.74 2.43 -12.85
N GLU A 37 5.67 1.54 -12.49
CA GLU A 37 5.53 0.08 -12.63
C GLU A 37 4.57 -0.46 -11.57
N LEU A 38 3.31 -0.10 -11.73
CA LEU A 38 2.19 -0.74 -11.06
C LEU A 38 1.95 -2.05 -11.81
N LYS A 39 1.63 -3.14 -11.10
CA LYS A 39 1.15 -4.37 -11.73
C LYS A 39 -0.30 -4.13 -12.21
N GLY A 40 -0.47 -3.21 -13.17
CA GLY A 40 -1.74 -2.64 -13.61
C GLY A 40 -2.43 -1.78 -12.54
N GLU A 41 -3.22 -2.44 -11.68
CA GLU A 41 -4.16 -1.82 -10.73
C GLU A 41 -3.61 -1.76 -9.29
N ILE A 42 -2.51 -2.47 -9.03
CA ILE A 42 -1.91 -2.64 -7.71
C ILE A 42 -0.62 -1.82 -7.58
N ALA A 43 -0.56 -0.97 -6.55
CA ALA A 43 0.67 -0.35 -6.10
C ALA A 43 1.33 -1.21 -5.06
N VAL A 44 2.66 -1.28 -5.14
CA VAL A 44 3.49 -2.09 -4.26
C VAL A 44 4.51 -1.19 -3.59
N GLY A 45 4.77 -1.40 -2.31
CA GLY A 45 5.77 -0.64 -1.58
C GLY A 45 6.35 -1.39 -0.40
N LEU A 46 7.43 -0.84 0.15
CA LEU A 46 8.10 -1.39 1.32
C LEU A 46 7.73 -0.59 2.57
N SER A 47 7.48 -1.31 3.65
CA SER A 47 7.36 -0.76 4.99
C SER A 47 8.68 -0.94 5.74
N SER A 48 9.35 0.18 6.06
CA SER A 48 10.50 0.24 6.94
C SER A 48 10.02 0.18 8.40
N GLY A 49 9.83 -1.03 8.92
CA GLY A 49 9.58 -1.22 10.35
C GLY A 49 10.87 -1.11 11.18
N THR A 50 10.74 -0.90 12.49
CA THR A 50 11.86 -0.81 13.46
C THR A 50 12.57 -2.15 13.72
N SER A 51 12.12 -3.25 13.11
CA SER A 51 12.60 -4.62 13.35
C SER A 51 13.72 -5.09 12.40
N GLY A 52 14.32 -4.19 11.60
CA GLY A 52 15.43 -4.51 10.71
C GLY A 52 15.08 -5.26 9.41
N HIS A 53 13.83 -5.71 9.24
CA HIS A 53 13.35 -6.34 7.99
C HIS A 53 12.28 -5.47 7.32
N ARG A 54 12.42 -5.26 6.01
CA ARG A 54 11.44 -4.54 5.19
C ARG A 54 10.18 -5.40 5.04
N GLY A 55 9.02 -4.82 5.29
CA GLY A 55 7.74 -5.48 5.02
C GLY A 55 7.25 -5.09 3.64
N LEU A 56 6.37 -5.88 3.06
CA LEU A 56 5.70 -5.60 1.81
C LEU A 56 4.28 -5.10 2.09
N PHE A 57 3.82 -4.10 1.32
CA PHE A 57 2.40 -3.77 1.26
C PHE A 57 1.96 -3.62 -0.19
N ILE A 58 0.68 -3.93 -0.42
CA ILE A 58 0.02 -3.71 -1.70
C ILE A 58 -1.27 -2.93 -1.49
N THR A 59 -1.66 -2.13 -2.48
CA THR A 59 -2.95 -1.42 -2.47
C THR A 59 -3.54 -1.38 -3.87
N THR A 60 -4.86 -1.45 -3.96
CA THR A 60 -5.61 -1.12 -5.17
C THR A 60 -5.75 0.39 -5.33
N GLU A 61 -6.08 0.85 -6.54
CA GLU A 61 -6.43 2.26 -6.77
C GLU A 61 -7.61 2.70 -5.90
N LYS A 62 -8.63 1.84 -5.77
CA LYS A 62 -9.81 2.13 -4.95
C LYS A 62 -9.42 2.39 -3.49
N GLU A 63 -8.56 1.57 -2.91
CA GLU A 63 -8.07 1.76 -1.54
C GLU A 63 -7.29 3.06 -1.38
N ARG A 64 -6.40 3.38 -2.34
CA ARG A 64 -5.67 4.66 -2.33
C ARG A 64 -6.60 5.86 -2.40
N SER A 65 -7.59 5.82 -3.29
CA SER A 65 -8.59 6.87 -3.46
C SER A 65 -9.47 7.05 -2.22
N MET A 66 -9.91 5.96 -1.59
CA MET A 66 -10.66 6.02 -0.32
C MET A 66 -9.82 6.63 0.81
N TRP A 67 -8.54 6.28 0.89
CA TRP A 67 -7.61 6.86 1.86
C TRP A 67 -7.44 8.37 1.64
N ALA A 68 -7.24 8.80 0.40
CA ALA A 68 -7.14 10.22 0.04
C ALA A 68 -8.42 10.98 0.39
N ALA A 69 -9.60 10.40 0.07
CA ALA A 69 -10.90 10.98 0.39
C ALA A 69 -11.09 11.13 1.91
N ALA A 70 -10.70 10.11 2.70
CA ALA A 70 -10.78 10.14 4.15
C ALA A 70 -9.90 11.23 4.77
N ILE A 71 -8.66 11.41 4.26
CA ILE A 71 -7.79 12.51 4.69
C ILE A 71 -8.43 13.85 4.34
N LEU A 72 -8.90 14.04 3.10
CA LEU A 72 -9.51 15.28 2.65
C LEU A 72 -10.72 15.64 3.51
N ALA A 73 -11.61 14.68 3.78
CA ALA A 73 -12.78 14.88 4.64
C ALA A 73 -12.40 15.37 6.05
N LYS A 74 -11.32 14.82 6.62
CA LYS A 74 -10.80 15.25 7.93
C LYS A 74 -10.20 16.66 7.91
N MET A 75 -9.76 17.13 6.75
CA MET A 75 -9.17 18.46 6.56
C MET A 75 -10.21 19.51 6.16
N LEU A 76 -11.46 19.13 5.88
CA LEU A 76 -12.52 20.08 5.55
C LEU A 76 -12.91 20.90 6.80
N PRO A 77 -13.15 22.22 6.66
CA PRO A 77 -13.63 23.04 7.76
C PRO A 77 -15.00 22.56 8.26
N THR A 78 -15.22 22.61 9.57
CA THR A 78 -16.46 22.17 10.22
C THR A 78 -17.71 22.92 9.75
N TYR A 79 -17.59 24.11 9.17
CA TYR A 79 -18.75 24.82 8.60
C TYR A 79 -19.33 24.16 7.34
N PHE A 80 -18.58 23.23 6.71
CA PHE A 80 -19.09 22.45 5.58
C PHE A 80 -20.04 21.32 6.04
N SER A 81 -20.04 20.97 7.33
CA SER A 81 -20.92 19.93 7.90
C SER A 81 -22.33 20.42 8.26
N LEU A 82 -22.68 21.68 7.98
CA LEU A 82 -24.02 22.23 8.23
C LEU A 82 -25.00 21.99 7.06
N PHE A 83 -24.57 21.30 6.00
CA PHE A 83 -25.40 20.94 4.84
C PHE A 83 -25.62 19.42 4.68
N GLN A 84 -25.40 18.62 5.74
CA GLN A 84 -25.85 17.23 5.82
C GLN A 84 -26.93 17.06 6.88
#